data_AF-A0AB33ET15-F1
#
_entry.id   AF-A0AB33ET15-F1
#
_cell.length_a   1.000
_cell.length_b   1.000
_cell.length_c   1.000
_cell.angle_alpha   90.00
_cell.angle_beta   90.00
_cell.angle_gamma   90.00
#
_symmetry.space_group_name_H-M   'P 1'
#
loop_
_entity.id
_entity.type
_entity.pdbx_description
1 polymer ?
#
loop_
_entity_poly.entity_id
_entity_poly.type
_entity_poly.pdbx_seq_one_letter_code
_entity_poly.pdbx_strand_id
1 'polypeptide(L)'
;MNGTDGWRWWTSAGGAALLALPLAQDAPPAAVVAALAGPVVVCAWAWGTRRGRTAGVSGGAVLIAALVATFAVSQWPRGAVIPPWVDWFVGWLLIGALGLAALIGDRLLSTIGGDPPASRRWTTSVTVLATLLLLSGCGLGLLATDGDGSLRFTARADEVLPLPTSLRLVSADTCTDGGSSGNCTAEFVVTATDGADRATTTARLVSHLRGRGWPLQPDGHGYRGARETGGILAWTPHRMWLSTDTDGAVDTTVTVHIGNL
;
A
#
# COMPACT_ATOMS: atom_id res chain seq x y z
N MET A 1 -33.57 -18.77 -8.75
CA MET A 1 -32.11 -18.80 -9.02
C MET A 1 -31.61 -20.18 -8.61
N ASN A 2 -31.15 -20.99 -9.56
CA ASN A 2 -30.57 -22.29 -9.25
C ASN A 2 -29.22 -22.08 -8.54
N GLY A 3 -28.96 -22.81 -7.46
CA GLY A 3 -27.81 -22.61 -6.56
C GLY A 3 -26.41 -22.77 -7.20
N THR A 4 -26.33 -23.08 -8.49
CA THR A 4 -25.08 -23.30 -9.23
C THR A 4 -24.43 -22.03 -9.78
N ASP A 5 -25.13 -20.89 -9.80
CA ASP A 5 -24.61 -19.63 -10.39
C ASP A 5 -24.29 -18.54 -9.36
N GLY A 6 -24.70 -18.71 -8.10
CA GLY A 6 -24.49 -17.71 -7.04
C GLY A 6 -23.02 -17.34 -6.83
N TRP A 7 -22.10 -18.28 -7.07
CA TRP A 7 -20.66 -18.03 -6.94
C TRP A 7 -20.12 -17.03 -7.96
N ARG A 8 -20.64 -17.02 -9.20
CA ARG A 8 -20.24 -16.05 -10.22
C ARG A 8 -20.63 -14.66 -9.78
N TRP A 9 -21.81 -14.54 -9.17
CA TRP A 9 -22.26 -13.27 -8.62
C TRP A 9 -21.34 -12.80 -7.48
N TRP A 10 -20.96 -13.68 -6.55
CA TRP A 10 -20.04 -13.33 -5.46
C TRP A 10 -18.62 -12.95 -5.94
N THR A 11 -18.06 -13.63 -6.93
CA THR A 11 -16.75 -13.25 -7.49
C THR A 11 -16.83 -11.95 -8.29
N SER A 12 -17.93 -11.73 -9.01
CA SER A 12 -18.16 -10.50 -9.78
C SER A 12 -18.40 -9.31 -8.84
N ALA A 13 -19.24 -9.48 -7.83
CA ALA A 13 -19.58 -8.45 -6.85
C ALA A 13 -18.38 -8.15 -5.92
N GLY A 14 -17.66 -9.18 -5.48
CA GLY A 14 -16.43 -9.03 -4.71
C GLY A 14 -15.32 -8.36 -5.53
N GLY A 15 -15.14 -8.75 -6.80
CA GLY A 15 -14.21 -8.10 -7.71
C GLY A 15 -14.59 -6.64 -8.01
N ALA A 16 -15.87 -6.35 -8.21
CA ALA A 16 -16.36 -4.99 -8.40
C ALA A 16 -16.19 -4.12 -7.15
N ALA A 17 -16.44 -4.67 -5.96
CA ALA A 17 -16.21 -3.96 -4.70
C ALA A 17 -14.72 -3.68 -4.47
N LEU A 18 -13.85 -4.66 -4.73
CA LEU A 18 -12.39 -4.51 -4.65
C LEU A 18 -11.83 -3.52 -5.68
N LEU A 19 -12.48 -3.33 -6.83
CA LEU A 19 -12.14 -2.32 -7.83
C LEU A 19 -12.65 -0.92 -7.48
N ALA A 20 -13.87 -0.84 -6.94
CA ALA A 20 -14.50 0.44 -6.62
C ALA A 20 -13.83 1.13 -5.42
N LEU A 21 -13.32 0.36 -4.46
CA LEU A 21 -12.69 0.87 -3.24
C LEU A 21 -11.43 1.72 -3.51
N PRO A 22 -10.42 1.25 -4.27
CA PRO A 22 -9.24 2.05 -4.60
C PRO A 22 -9.57 3.26 -5.48
N LEU A 23 -10.50 3.09 -6.43
CA LEU A 23 -10.92 4.18 -7.33
C LEU A 23 -11.65 5.30 -6.59
N ALA A 24 -12.47 4.96 -5.58
CA ALA A 24 -13.15 5.94 -4.74
C ALA A 24 -12.20 6.68 -3.77
N GLN A 25 -10.95 6.19 -3.62
CA GLN A 25 -9.93 6.75 -2.74
C GLN A 25 -8.83 7.50 -3.51
N ASP A 26 -9.01 7.76 -4.81
CA ASP A 26 -7.99 8.33 -5.71
C ASP A 26 -6.66 7.56 -5.62
N ALA A 27 -6.72 6.25 -5.38
CA ALA A 27 -5.54 5.42 -5.22
C ALA A 27 -4.77 5.31 -6.55
N PRO A 28 -3.43 5.16 -6.50
CA PRO A 28 -2.63 5.03 -7.71
C PRO A 28 -3.07 3.80 -8.53
N PRO A 29 -2.91 3.80 -9.86
CA PRO A 29 -3.30 2.67 -10.73
C PRO A 29 -2.71 1.33 -10.28
N ALA A 30 -1.53 1.34 -9.65
CA ALA A 30 -0.91 0.16 -9.06
C ALA A 30 -1.77 -0.49 -7.95
N ALA A 31 -2.48 0.30 -7.15
CA ALA A 31 -3.41 -0.21 -6.14
C ALA A 31 -4.62 -0.91 -6.76
N VAL A 32 -5.12 -0.40 -7.90
CA VAL A 32 -6.19 -1.02 -8.68
C VAL A 32 -5.73 -2.36 -9.25
N VAL A 33 -4.50 -2.42 -9.78
CA VAL A 33 -3.89 -3.66 -10.28
C VAL A 33 -3.68 -4.68 -9.15
N ALA A 34 -3.22 -4.23 -7.97
CA ALA A 34 -3.08 -5.10 -6.81
C ALA A 34 -4.43 -5.66 -6.35
N ALA A 35 -5.49 -4.84 -6.36
CA ALA A 35 -6.85 -5.27 -6.03
C ALA A 35 -7.41 -6.30 -7.04
N LEU A 36 -7.00 -6.23 -8.31
CA LEU A 36 -7.37 -7.19 -9.35
C LEU A 36 -6.64 -8.53 -9.24
N ALA A 37 -5.41 -8.53 -8.72
CA ALA A 37 -4.62 -9.75 -8.57
C ALA A 37 -5.33 -10.78 -7.67
N GLY A 38 -6.00 -10.31 -6.61
CA GLY A 38 -6.69 -11.15 -5.65
C GLY A 38 -7.84 -12.00 -6.22
N PRO A 39 -8.84 -11.40 -6.87
CA PRO A 39 -9.89 -12.13 -7.57
C PRO A 39 -9.35 -13.14 -8.59
N VAL A 40 -8.29 -12.78 -9.32
CA VAL A 40 -7.67 -13.68 -10.31
C VAL A 40 -7.02 -14.87 -9.61
N VAL A 41 -6.28 -14.66 -8.53
CA VAL A 41 -5.69 -15.74 -7.71
C VAL A 41 -6.77 -16.68 -7.18
N VAL A 42 -7.83 -16.14 -6.60
CA VAL A 42 -8.93 -16.94 -6.02
C VAL A 42 -9.69 -17.71 -7.10
N CYS A 43 -9.96 -17.09 -8.25
CA CYS A 43 -10.63 -17.74 -9.37
C CYS A 43 -9.78 -18.84 -10.01
N ALA A 44 -8.47 -18.59 -10.18
CA ALA A 44 -7.53 -19.58 -10.69
C ALA A 44 -7.44 -20.78 -9.75
N TRP A 45 -7.33 -20.54 -8.44
CA TRP A 45 -7.32 -21.60 -7.44
C TRP A 45 -8.62 -22.42 -7.43
N ALA A 46 -9.77 -21.75 -7.33
CA ALA A 46 -11.08 -22.42 -7.28
C ALA A 46 -11.35 -23.27 -8.54
N TRP A 47 -10.89 -22.81 -9.71
CA TRP A 47 -11.04 -23.53 -10.98
C TRP A 47 -10.16 -24.79 -11.09
N GLY A 48 -9.00 -24.80 -10.43
CA GLY A 48 -8.02 -25.89 -10.51
C GLY A 48 -8.33 -27.11 -9.65
N THR A 49 -9.18 -26.98 -8.63
CA THR A 49 -9.45 -28.06 -7.66
C THR A 49 -10.38 -29.15 -8.20
N ARG A 50 -10.03 -30.44 -7.98
CA ARG A 50 -10.83 -31.60 -8.46
C ARG A 50 -12.07 -31.89 -7.61
N ARG A 51 -12.04 -31.59 -6.30
CA ARG A 51 -13.05 -32.03 -5.31
C ARG A 51 -14.31 -31.15 -5.18
N GLY A 52 -14.56 -30.25 -6.12
CA GLY A 52 -15.89 -29.67 -6.31
C GLY A 52 -15.88 -28.15 -6.35
N ARG A 53 -16.70 -27.62 -7.27
CA ARG A 53 -17.01 -26.19 -7.36
C ARG A 53 -17.38 -25.60 -5.99
N THR A 54 -18.05 -26.35 -5.14
CA THR A 54 -18.57 -25.86 -3.84
C THR A 54 -17.46 -25.64 -2.81
N ALA A 55 -16.55 -26.60 -2.59
CA ALA A 55 -15.49 -26.46 -1.58
C ALA A 55 -14.44 -25.40 -1.96
N GLY A 56 -14.07 -25.35 -3.24
CA GLY A 56 -13.17 -24.30 -3.75
C GLY A 56 -13.81 -22.92 -3.72
N VAL A 57 -15.11 -22.81 -4.00
CA VAL A 57 -15.84 -21.53 -3.91
C VAL A 57 -16.02 -21.09 -2.46
N SER A 58 -16.39 -21.97 -1.54
CA SER A 58 -16.57 -21.60 -0.13
C SER A 58 -15.25 -21.19 0.50
N GLY A 59 -14.16 -21.92 0.22
CA GLY A 59 -12.82 -21.55 0.67
C GLY A 59 -12.38 -20.19 0.09
N GLY A 60 -12.60 -19.97 -1.21
CA GLY A 60 -12.27 -18.71 -1.87
C GLY A 60 -13.08 -17.53 -1.35
N ALA A 61 -14.38 -17.71 -1.11
CA ALA A 61 -15.25 -16.67 -0.55
C ALA A 61 -14.88 -16.31 0.89
N VAL A 62 -14.57 -17.30 1.74
CA VAL A 62 -14.07 -17.05 3.10
C VAL A 62 -12.74 -16.32 3.06
N LEU A 63 -11.86 -16.67 2.12
CA LEU A 63 -10.58 -15.99 1.95
C LEU A 63 -10.77 -14.52 1.52
N ILE A 64 -11.63 -14.27 0.53
CA ILE A 64 -11.98 -12.91 0.10
C ILE A 64 -12.59 -12.11 1.25
N ALA A 65 -13.53 -12.70 1.99
CA ALA A 65 -14.18 -12.04 3.12
C ALA A 65 -13.19 -11.71 4.25
N ALA A 66 -12.30 -12.65 4.59
CA ALA A 66 -11.23 -12.43 5.55
C ALA A 66 -10.30 -11.29 5.09
N LEU A 67 -10.01 -11.18 3.80
CA LEU A 67 -9.15 -10.14 3.25
C LEU A 67 -9.82 -8.78 3.21
N VAL A 68 -11.11 -8.71 2.86
CA VAL A 68 -11.90 -7.48 2.96
C VAL A 68 -11.95 -7.02 4.42
N ALA A 69 -12.09 -7.96 5.37
CA ALA A 69 -12.05 -7.64 6.79
C ALA A 69 -10.67 -7.15 7.23
N THR A 70 -9.58 -7.82 6.84
CA THR A 70 -8.20 -7.37 7.11
C THR A 70 -7.92 -6.00 6.50
N PHE A 71 -8.43 -5.74 5.29
CA PHE A 71 -8.38 -4.41 4.66
C PHE A 71 -9.12 -3.37 5.48
N ALA A 72 -10.38 -3.62 5.84
CA ALA A 72 -11.15 -2.70 6.66
C ALA A 72 -10.46 -2.41 8.01
N VAL A 73 -9.87 -3.44 8.63
CA VAL A 73 -9.18 -3.33 9.93
C VAL A 73 -7.84 -2.61 9.80
N SER A 74 -7.06 -2.83 8.74
CA SER A 74 -5.77 -2.16 8.56
C SER A 74 -5.93 -0.67 8.24
N GLN A 75 -7.06 -0.28 7.63
CA GLN A 75 -7.41 1.12 7.36
C GLN A 75 -8.03 1.80 8.60
N TRP A 76 -8.25 1.06 9.68
CA TRP A 76 -8.97 1.52 10.88
C TRP A 76 -8.18 2.44 11.82
N PRO A 77 -6.83 2.48 11.91
CA PRO A 77 -6.18 3.41 12.80
C PRO A 77 -6.36 4.84 12.28
N ARG A 78 -7.28 5.58 12.91
CA ARG A 78 -7.46 7.01 12.69
C ARG A 78 -6.12 7.69 12.96
N GLY A 79 -5.45 8.14 11.89
CA GLY A 79 -4.16 8.85 11.96
C GLY A 79 -2.94 8.08 11.45
N ALA A 80 -3.04 6.79 11.11
CA ALA A 80 -1.94 6.10 10.40
C ALA A 80 -1.81 6.60 8.95
N VAL A 81 -0.61 6.57 8.40
CA VAL A 81 -0.42 6.78 6.95
C VAL A 81 -0.96 5.54 6.23
N ILE A 82 -1.70 5.75 5.14
CA ILE A 82 -2.27 4.66 4.34
C ILE A 82 -1.11 3.77 3.87
N PRO A 83 -1.14 2.45 4.15
CA PRO A 83 -0.09 1.54 3.70
C PRO A 83 0.12 1.67 2.20
N PRO A 84 1.38 1.62 1.71
CA PRO A 84 1.63 1.55 0.28
C PRO A 84 0.95 0.30 -0.31
N TRP A 85 0.51 0.41 -1.56
CA TRP A 85 -0.16 -0.67 -2.30
C TRP A 85 0.62 -1.99 -2.32
N VAL A 86 1.94 -1.89 -2.17
CA VAL A 86 2.91 -2.99 -2.06
C VAL A 86 2.54 -3.97 -0.95
N ASP A 87 2.09 -3.47 0.18
CA ASP A 87 1.78 -4.27 1.36
C ASP A 87 0.65 -5.29 1.07
N TRP A 88 -0.36 -4.79 0.37
CA TRP A 88 -1.48 -5.59 -0.14
C TRP A 88 -1.02 -6.62 -1.15
N PHE A 89 -0.08 -6.24 -2.00
CA PHE A 89 0.46 -7.10 -3.04
C PHE A 89 1.23 -8.30 -2.46
N VAL A 90 1.98 -8.10 -1.38
CA VAL A 90 2.63 -9.19 -0.64
C VAL A 90 1.60 -10.15 -0.03
N GLY A 91 0.51 -9.62 0.53
CA GLY A 91 -0.60 -10.46 0.99
C GLY A 91 -1.18 -11.35 -0.12
N TRP A 92 -1.40 -10.78 -1.31
CA TRP A 92 -1.89 -11.52 -2.47
C TRP A 92 -0.92 -12.59 -2.97
N LEU A 93 0.38 -12.30 -2.94
CA LEU A 93 1.42 -13.27 -3.27
C LEU A 93 1.42 -14.48 -2.34
N LEU A 94 1.34 -14.25 -1.03
CA LEU A 94 1.31 -15.35 -0.04
C LEU A 94 0.11 -16.26 -0.28
N ILE A 95 -1.05 -15.66 -0.55
CA ILE A 95 -2.27 -16.41 -0.89
C ILE A 95 -2.11 -17.18 -2.19
N GLY A 96 -1.56 -16.56 -3.23
CA GLY A 96 -1.30 -17.22 -4.50
C GLY A 96 -0.35 -18.39 -4.35
N ALA A 97 0.68 -18.25 -3.51
CA ALA A 97 1.65 -19.29 -3.21
C ALA A 97 1.02 -20.46 -2.46
N LEU A 98 0.21 -20.17 -1.44
CA LEU A 98 -0.56 -21.20 -0.71
C LEU A 98 -1.55 -21.92 -1.63
N GLY A 99 -2.26 -21.18 -2.49
CA GLY A 99 -3.18 -21.74 -3.47
C GLY A 99 -2.46 -22.64 -4.48
N LEU A 100 -1.31 -22.21 -4.99
CA LEU A 100 -0.48 -22.99 -5.89
C LEU A 100 0.05 -24.27 -5.21
N ALA A 101 0.57 -24.15 -4.00
CA ALA A 101 1.06 -25.29 -3.21
C ALA A 101 -0.05 -26.31 -2.96
N ALA A 102 -1.26 -25.86 -2.64
CA ALA A 102 -2.42 -26.73 -2.47
C ALA A 102 -2.79 -27.48 -3.76
N LEU A 103 -2.75 -26.82 -4.92
CA LEU A 103 -3.02 -27.46 -6.22
C LEU A 103 -1.94 -28.50 -6.59
N ILE A 104 -0.69 -28.22 -6.27
CA ILE A 104 0.42 -29.16 -6.49
C ILE A 104 0.28 -30.35 -5.54
N GLY A 105 -0.02 -30.11 -4.26
CA GLY A 105 -0.26 -31.16 -3.25
C GLY A 105 -1.42 -32.08 -3.62
N ASP A 106 -2.56 -31.53 -4.02
CA ASP A 106 -3.72 -32.30 -4.52
C ASP A 106 -3.31 -33.19 -5.71
N ARG A 107 -2.49 -32.67 -6.62
CA ARG A 107 -2.00 -33.45 -7.76
C ARG A 107 -1.06 -34.57 -7.32
N LEU A 108 -0.09 -34.31 -6.45
CA LEU A 108 0.84 -35.33 -5.95
C LEU A 108 0.11 -36.47 -5.25
N LEU A 109 -0.88 -36.14 -4.42
CA LEU A 109 -1.73 -37.14 -3.76
C LEU A 109 -2.54 -37.96 -4.78
N SER A 110 -3.09 -37.30 -5.82
CA SER A 110 -3.82 -38.01 -6.88
C SER A 110 -2.94 -38.97 -7.69
N THR A 111 -1.67 -38.60 -7.96
CA THR A 111 -0.74 -39.50 -8.69
C THR A 111 -0.40 -40.75 -7.90
N ILE A 112 -0.29 -40.64 -6.57
CA ILE A 112 -0.07 -41.79 -5.69
C ILE A 112 -1.27 -42.75 -5.74
N GLY A 113 -2.48 -42.19 -5.92
CA GLY A 113 -3.72 -42.95 -6.10
C GLY A 113 -3.94 -43.53 -7.50
N GLY A 114 -3.00 -43.36 -8.45
CA GLY A 114 -3.12 -43.87 -9.81
C GLY A 114 -4.06 -43.07 -10.72
N ASP A 115 -4.42 -41.84 -10.35
CA ASP A 115 -5.32 -41.01 -11.15
C ASP A 115 -4.70 -40.59 -12.51
N PRO A 116 -5.53 -40.37 -13.54
CA PRO A 116 -5.11 -39.95 -14.87
C PRO A 116 -4.30 -38.64 -14.89
N PRO A 117 -3.60 -38.36 -16.03
CA PRO A 117 -2.76 -37.18 -16.19
C PRO A 117 -3.48 -35.86 -15.87
N ALA A 118 -2.69 -34.81 -15.64
CA ALA A 118 -3.21 -33.50 -15.26
C ALA A 118 -4.26 -33.01 -16.27
N SER A 119 -5.39 -32.54 -15.74
CA SER A 119 -6.45 -31.99 -16.60
C SER A 119 -6.00 -30.63 -17.15
N ARG A 120 -6.51 -30.28 -18.34
CA ARG A 120 -6.26 -28.95 -18.94
C ARG A 120 -6.59 -27.80 -17.98
N ARG A 121 -7.62 -27.97 -17.14
CA ARG A 121 -8.03 -26.99 -16.12
C ARG A 121 -6.98 -26.81 -15.03
N TRP A 122 -6.41 -27.91 -14.54
CA TRP A 122 -5.34 -27.86 -13.55
C TRP A 122 -4.11 -27.15 -14.12
N THR A 123 -3.68 -27.50 -15.33
CA THR A 123 -2.52 -26.89 -15.98
C THR A 123 -2.71 -25.39 -16.15
N THR A 124 -3.85 -24.94 -16.67
CA THR A 124 -4.12 -23.50 -16.82
C THR A 124 -4.11 -22.76 -15.48
N SER A 125 -4.65 -23.37 -14.43
CA SER A 125 -4.70 -22.74 -13.09
C SER A 125 -3.31 -22.59 -12.48
N VAL A 126 -2.48 -23.64 -12.60
CA VAL A 126 -1.08 -23.63 -12.17
C VAL A 126 -0.28 -22.61 -12.96
N THR A 127 -0.43 -22.56 -14.29
CA THR A 127 0.28 -21.60 -15.14
C THR A 127 -0.09 -20.17 -14.75
N VAL A 128 -1.38 -19.85 -14.60
CA VAL A 128 -1.83 -18.51 -14.22
C VAL A 128 -1.27 -18.10 -12.85
N LEU A 129 -1.36 -18.98 -11.85
CA LEU A 129 -0.83 -18.69 -10.52
C LEU A 129 0.70 -18.53 -10.54
N ALA A 130 1.42 -19.43 -11.21
CA ALA A 130 2.87 -19.35 -11.31
C ALA A 130 3.34 -18.08 -12.05
N THR A 131 2.68 -17.73 -13.17
CA THR A 131 2.97 -16.49 -13.90
C THR A 131 2.69 -15.26 -13.05
N LEU A 132 1.56 -15.23 -12.35
CA LEU A 132 1.26 -14.12 -11.44
C LEU A 132 2.29 -14.02 -10.33
N LEU A 133 2.64 -15.12 -9.66
CA LEU A 133 3.66 -15.12 -8.61
C LEU A 133 5.03 -14.68 -9.13
N LEU A 134 5.42 -15.10 -10.33
CA LEU A 134 6.69 -14.70 -10.95
C LEU A 134 6.70 -13.22 -11.31
N LEU A 135 5.69 -12.74 -12.04
CA LEU A 135 5.59 -11.32 -12.42
C LEU A 135 5.52 -10.41 -11.18
N SER A 136 4.76 -10.86 -10.18
CA SER A 136 4.58 -10.12 -8.93
C SER A 136 5.84 -10.15 -8.07
N GLY A 137 6.50 -11.30 -7.93
CA GLY A 137 7.76 -11.45 -7.21
C GLY A 137 8.90 -10.66 -7.85
N CYS A 138 9.00 -10.68 -9.19
CA CYS A 138 9.93 -9.83 -9.92
C CYS A 138 9.63 -8.34 -9.72
N GLY A 139 8.35 -7.94 -9.73
CA GLY A 139 7.94 -6.57 -9.43
C GLY A 139 8.29 -6.13 -8.01
N LEU A 140 8.17 -7.02 -7.03
CA LEU A 140 8.58 -6.76 -5.65
C LEU A 140 10.09 -6.68 -5.47
N GLY A 141 10.86 -7.48 -6.22
CA GLY A 141 12.33 -7.37 -6.24
C GLY A 141 12.84 -6.05 -6.82
N LEU A 142 11.99 -5.29 -7.52
CA LEU A 142 12.28 -3.93 -7.99
C LEU A 142 11.89 -2.86 -6.97
N LEU A 143 11.11 -3.19 -5.94
CA LEU A 143 10.83 -2.26 -4.86
C LEU A 143 12.07 -2.21 -3.98
N ALA A 144 12.61 -1.00 -3.80
CA ALA A 144 13.83 -0.77 -3.04
C ALA A 144 13.62 -1.21 -1.58
N THR A 145 14.04 -2.42 -1.26
CA THR A 145 14.50 -2.72 0.09
C THR A 145 15.82 -2.00 0.23
N ASP A 146 15.91 -1.08 1.16
CA ASP A 146 17.19 -0.47 1.47
C ASP A 146 18.16 -1.57 1.92
N GLY A 147 19.47 -1.36 1.77
CA GLY A 147 20.48 -2.37 2.11
C GLY A 147 20.44 -2.85 3.57
N ASP A 148 19.66 -2.19 4.43
CA ASP A 148 19.40 -2.55 5.84
C ASP A 148 18.16 -3.45 6.04
N GLY A 149 17.41 -3.76 4.98
CA GLY A 149 16.20 -4.60 5.03
C GLY A 149 14.94 -3.88 5.52
N SER A 150 15.00 -2.57 5.77
CA SER A 150 13.84 -1.78 6.18
C SER A 150 12.92 -1.49 5.01
N LEU A 151 11.62 -1.57 5.25
CA LEU A 151 10.61 -1.20 4.26
C LEU A 151 10.29 0.29 4.42
N ARG A 152 10.78 1.08 3.46
CA ARG A 152 10.55 2.52 3.36
C ARG A 152 9.72 2.82 2.11
N PHE A 153 8.93 3.88 2.15
CA PHE A 153 8.33 4.44 0.94
C PHE A 153 8.51 5.96 0.91
N THR A 154 8.55 6.52 -0.28
CA THR A 154 8.82 7.94 -0.47
C THR A 154 7.71 8.78 0.16
N ALA A 155 8.12 9.82 0.90
CA ALA A 155 7.22 10.85 1.38
C ALA A 155 6.43 11.45 0.22
N ARG A 156 5.12 11.59 0.38
CA ARG A 156 4.28 12.11 -0.70
C ARG A 156 3.91 13.57 -0.46
N ALA A 157 3.78 14.31 -1.56
CA ALA A 157 3.45 15.74 -1.50
C ALA A 157 2.07 16.01 -0.90
N ASP A 158 1.10 15.08 -1.01
CA ASP A 158 -0.24 15.18 -0.40
C ASP A 158 -0.24 15.09 1.14
N GLU A 159 0.89 14.69 1.73
CA GLU A 159 1.09 14.75 3.19
C GLU A 159 1.27 16.19 3.69
N VAL A 160 1.74 17.11 2.82
CA VAL A 160 1.93 18.55 3.10
C VAL A 160 0.88 19.41 2.38
N LEU A 161 0.53 19.04 1.15
CA LEU A 161 -0.34 19.80 0.26
C LEU A 161 -1.79 19.30 0.34
N PRO A 162 -2.78 20.17 0.07
CA PRO A 162 -2.64 21.59 -0.26
C PRO A 162 -2.36 22.45 0.99
N LEU A 163 -1.58 23.52 0.82
CA LEU A 163 -1.35 24.51 1.86
C LEU A 163 -2.61 25.36 2.11
N PRO A 164 -2.80 25.90 3.33
CA PRO A 164 -3.84 26.89 3.59
C PRO A 164 -3.58 28.16 2.76
N THR A 165 -4.64 28.90 2.42
CA THR A 165 -4.57 30.09 1.54
C THR A 165 -3.63 31.21 2.04
N SER A 166 -3.34 31.24 3.33
CA SER A 166 -2.37 32.15 3.96
C SER A 166 -0.91 31.78 3.70
N LEU A 167 -0.65 30.61 3.13
CA LEU A 167 0.68 30.07 2.85
C LEU A 167 0.82 29.73 1.37
N ARG A 168 2.02 29.87 0.82
CA ARG A 168 2.36 29.43 -0.54
C ARG A 168 3.63 28.60 -0.53
N LEU A 169 3.68 27.66 -1.45
CA LEU A 169 4.86 26.86 -1.73
C LEU A 169 5.87 27.70 -2.53
N VAL A 170 7.11 27.75 -2.08
CA VAL A 170 8.24 28.41 -2.76
C VAL A 170 8.98 27.40 -3.61
N SER A 171 9.33 26.25 -3.03
CA SER A 171 9.93 25.11 -3.71
C SER A 171 9.41 23.81 -3.10
N ALA A 172 9.38 22.77 -3.93
CA ALA A 172 9.22 21.39 -3.49
C ALA A 172 10.27 20.56 -4.21
N ASP A 173 11.12 19.91 -3.42
CA ASP A 173 12.04 18.91 -3.88
C ASP A 173 11.60 17.57 -3.31
N THR A 174 11.26 16.63 -4.18
CA THR A 174 10.74 15.33 -3.75
C THR A 174 11.85 14.36 -3.34
N CYS A 175 13.14 14.70 -3.55
CA CYS A 175 14.26 13.89 -3.11
C CYS A 175 15.56 14.73 -3.02
N THR A 176 15.75 15.40 -1.88
CA THR A 176 16.90 16.30 -1.65
C THR A 176 18.15 15.53 -1.19
N ASP A 177 17.96 14.49 -0.37
CA ASP A 177 19.05 13.67 0.20
C ASP A 177 19.00 12.22 -0.28
N GLY A 178 19.01 12.01 -1.61
CA GLY A 178 19.08 10.67 -2.20
C GLY A 178 20.50 10.11 -2.20
N GLY A 179 21.02 9.70 -1.04
CA GLY A 179 22.21 8.81 -1.01
C GLY A 179 21.92 7.50 -1.75
N SER A 180 22.97 6.74 -2.13
CA SER A 180 22.85 5.44 -2.83
C SER A 180 21.98 4.39 -2.11
N SER A 181 21.51 4.66 -0.89
CA SER A 181 20.65 3.84 -0.06
C SER A 181 19.15 4.07 -0.26
N GLY A 182 18.69 4.91 -1.18
CA GLY A 182 17.26 5.02 -1.53
C GLY A 182 16.37 5.82 -0.57
N ASN A 183 16.93 6.36 0.52
CA ASN A 183 16.17 7.16 1.49
C ASN A 183 15.99 8.62 1.03
N CYS A 184 15.05 8.85 0.13
CA CYS A 184 14.70 10.21 -0.29
C CYS A 184 13.95 10.94 0.84
N THR A 185 14.56 12.01 1.34
CA THR A 185 13.86 13.03 2.12
C THR A 185 13.27 14.07 1.16
N ALA A 186 11.97 14.30 1.24
CA ALA A 186 11.30 15.37 0.51
C ALA A 186 11.38 16.67 1.31
N GLU A 187 11.71 17.76 0.63
CA GLU A 187 11.82 19.12 1.17
C GLU A 187 10.77 20.03 0.55
N PHE A 188 10.08 20.80 1.39
CA PHE A 188 9.11 21.81 0.97
C PHE A 188 9.44 23.13 1.65
N VAL A 189 9.71 24.17 0.87
CA VAL A 189 9.91 25.53 1.38
C VAL A 189 8.61 26.29 1.26
N VAL A 190 8.12 26.79 2.39
CA VAL A 190 6.82 27.47 2.51
C VAL A 190 7.03 28.89 3.00
N THR A 191 6.22 29.83 2.50
CA THR A 191 6.21 31.21 2.99
C THR A 191 4.79 31.76 3.11
N ALA A 192 4.62 32.79 3.93
CA ALA A 192 3.36 33.50 4.06
C ALA A 192 3.02 34.31 2.80
N THR A 193 1.74 34.32 2.43
CA THR A 193 1.24 35.15 1.32
C THR A 193 0.99 36.60 1.73
N ASP A 194 0.71 36.83 3.01
CA ASP A 194 0.43 38.13 3.63
C ASP A 194 1.68 38.80 4.23
N GLY A 195 2.88 38.27 3.96
CA GLY A 195 4.14 38.82 4.48
C GLY A 195 4.33 38.64 5.99
N ALA A 196 3.58 37.71 6.61
CA ALA A 196 3.76 37.38 8.01
C ALA A 196 5.20 36.91 8.30
N ASP A 197 5.67 37.16 9.53
CA ASP A 197 6.97 36.71 9.98
C ASP A 197 7.09 35.18 10.04
N ARG A 198 8.32 34.67 10.18
CA ARG A 198 8.57 33.23 10.26
C ARG A 198 7.81 32.57 11.40
N ALA A 199 7.79 33.18 12.59
CA ALA A 199 7.13 32.60 13.76
C ALA A 199 5.63 32.36 13.50
N THR A 200 4.95 33.36 12.94
CA THR A 200 3.54 33.28 12.56
C THR A 200 3.33 32.27 11.42
N THR A 201 4.21 32.26 10.43
CA THR A 201 4.20 31.31 9.30
C THR A 201 4.31 29.86 9.80
N THR A 202 5.28 29.59 10.68
CA THR A 202 5.49 28.28 11.32
C THR A 202 4.27 27.87 12.14
N ALA A 203 3.73 28.77 12.97
CA ALA A 203 2.56 28.46 13.79
C ALA A 203 1.34 28.08 12.95
N ARG A 204 1.08 28.81 11.85
CA ARG A 204 0.01 28.50 10.90
C ARG A 204 0.23 27.14 10.23
N LEU A 205 1.46 26.86 9.80
CA LEU A 205 1.82 25.61 9.13
C LEU A 205 1.71 24.41 10.08
N VAL A 206 2.25 24.51 11.30
CA VAL A 206 2.15 23.46 12.32
C VAL A 206 0.69 23.18 12.69
N SER A 207 -0.12 24.23 12.87
CA SER A 207 -1.55 24.09 13.13
C SER A 207 -2.26 23.34 12.00
N HIS A 208 -1.98 23.72 10.75
CA HIS A 208 -2.52 23.05 9.58
C HIS A 208 -2.12 21.56 9.51
N LEU A 209 -0.85 21.24 9.68
CA LEU A 209 -0.33 19.88 9.59
C LEU A 209 -0.86 18.99 10.74
N ARG A 210 -1.00 19.54 11.95
CA ARG A 210 -1.68 18.85 13.05
C ARG A 210 -3.15 18.57 12.72
N GLY A 211 -3.84 19.51 12.08
CA GLY A 211 -5.19 19.31 11.54
C GLY A 211 -5.28 18.18 10.51
N ARG A 212 -4.17 17.89 9.80
CA ARG A 212 -4.03 16.74 8.89
C ARG A 212 -3.57 15.45 9.59
N GLY A 213 -3.47 15.45 10.91
CA GLY A 213 -3.13 14.26 11.72
C GLY A 213 -1.64 14.08 12.01
N TRP A 214 -0.78 15.06 11.72
CA TRP A 214 0.63 15.00 12.10
C TRP A 214 0.83 15.33 13.58
N PRO A 215 1.44 14.43 14.39
CA PRO A 215 1.67 14.65 15.81
C PRO A 215 2.93 15.50 16.04
N LEU A 216 3.00 16.68 15.43
CA LEU A 216 4.15 17.58 15.55
C LEU A 216 4.28 18.11 16.99
N GLN A 217 5.42 17.87 17.62
CA GLN A 217 5.82 18.43 18.91
C GLN A 217 6.99 19.40 18.73
N PRO A 218 7.13 20.42 19.58
CA PRO A 218 8.32 21.27 19.58
C PRO A 218 9.58 20.43 19.82
N ASP A 219 10.64 20.67 19.06
CA ASP A 219 11.92 19.98 19.16
C ASP A 219 13.05 20.97 18.88
N GLY A 220 13.69 21.49 19.95
CA GLY A 220 14.88 22.37 19.94
C GLY A 220 14.89 23.53 18.94
N HIS A 221 15.09 23.20 17.67
CA HIS A 221 15.26 24.07 16.50
C HIS A 221 14.01 24.13 15.59
N GLY A 222 12.89 23.57 16.03
CA GLY A 222 11.63 23.62 15.29
C GLY A 222 10.57 22.66 15.82
N TYR A 223 10.00 21.86 14.92
CA TYR A 223 8.95 20.90 15.26
C TYR A 223 9.24 19.54 14.63
N ARG A 224 8.92 18.45 15.32
CA ARG A 224 9.10 17.09 14.83
C ARG A 224 7.92 16.21 15.21
N GLY A 225 7.56 15.27 14.34
CA GLY A 225 6.54 14.26 14.61
C GLY A 225 6.76 13.00 13.78
N ALA A 226 6.26 11.88 14.28
CA ALA A 226 6.30 10.60 13.58
C ALA A 226 4.88 10.04 13.45
N ARG A 227 4.55 9.49 12.28
CA ARG A 227 3.31 8.74 12.05
C ARG A 227 3.66 7.30 11.71
N GLU A 228 3.03 6.39 12.43
CA GLU A 228 3.07 4.98 12.08
C GLU A 228 2.39 4.77 10.73
N THR A 229 3.00 3.90 9.92
CA THR A 229 2.40 3.41 8.69
C THR A 229 1.62 2.15 9.06
N GLY A 230 0.32 2.15 8.76
CA GLY A 230 -0.49 0.93 8.96
C GLY A 230 -0.10 -0.16 7.98
N GLY A 231 -0.72 -1.35 8.08
CA GLY A 231 -0.53 -2.40 7.08
C GLY A 231 -0.22 -3.78 7.64
N ILE A 232 0.14 -4.71 6.75
CA ILE A 232 0.50 -6.11 7.08
C ILE A 232 2.00 -6.20 7.34
N LEU A 233 2.79 -5.45 6.58
CA LEU A 233 4.24 -5.34 6.72
C LEU A 233 4.62 -4.29 7.78
N ALA A 234 5.75 -4.53 8.44
CA ALA A 234 6.32 -3.59 9.40
C ALA A 234 7.09 -2.47 8.67
N TRP A 235 6.35 -1.46 8.22
CA TRP A 235 6.91 -0.27 7.56
C TRP A 235 7.62 0.64 8.57
N THR A 236 8.67 1.32 8.12
CA THR A 236 9.30 2.38 8.91
C THR A 236 8.32 3.54 9.10
N PRO A 237 8.24 4.14 10.30
CA PRO A 237 7.39 5.30 10.54
C PRO A 237 7.81 6.50 9.70
N HIS A 238 6.83 7.23 9.17
CA HIS A 238 7.05 8.50 8.48
C HIS A 238 7.39 9.59 9.48
N ARG A 239 8.52 10.25 9.29
CA ARG A 239 8.95 11.37 10.14
C ARG A 239 8.85 12.67 9.38
N MET A 240 8.28 13.66 10.05
CA MET A 240 8.23 15.03 9.58
C MET A 240 8.97 15.92 10.57
N TRP A 241 9.80 16.82 10.05
CA TRP A 241 10.37 17.89 10.84
C TRP A 241 10.32 19.21 10.10
N LEU A 242 10.09 20.28 10.86
CA LEU A 242 10.10 21.65 10.37
C LEU A 242 11.31 22.32 10.99
N SER A 243 12.21 22.83 10.14
CA SER A 243 13.31 23.65 10.60
C SER A 243 12.87 25.11 10.65
N THR A 244 13.14 25.76 11.79
CA THR A 244 12.98 27.21 11.92
C THR A 244 14.32 27.95 11.82
N ASP A 245 15.43 27.21 11.74
CA ASP A 245 16.77 27.77 11.67
C ASP A 245 17.17 28.21 10.25
N THR A 246 17.95 29.28 10.23
CA THR A 246 18.33 30.06 9.05
C THR A 246 19.65 29.59 8.46
N ASP A 247 19.72 28.38 7.93
CA ASP A 247 20.83 28.07 7.02
C ASP A 247 20.50 28.64 5.63
N GLY A 248 20.65 29.96 5.51
CA GLY A 248 20.60 30.70 4.23
C GLY A 248 19.21 31.02 3.67
N ALA A 249 18.12 30.65 4.35
CA ALA A 249 16.75 30.92 3.89
C ALA A 249 16.31 32.37 4.22
N VAL A 250 15.50 32.96 3.33
CA VAL A 250 14.91 34.31 3.51
C VAL A 250 14.18 34.38 4.86
N ASP A 251 14.17 35.55 5.50
CA ASP A 251 13.72 35.72 6.89
C ASP A 251 12.23 35.33 7.16
N THR A 252 11.49 34.97 6.11
CA THR A 252 10.05 34.66 6.11
C THR A 252 9.71 33.25 5.61
N THR A 253 10.70 32.39 5.32
CA THR A 253 10.46 31.01 4.86
C THR A 253 10.60 29.99 5.98
N VAL A 254 9.84 28.90 5.85
CA VAL A 254 9.88 27.71 6.73
C VAL A 254 10.12 26.49 5.86
N THR A 255 11.11 25.67 6.23
CA THR A 255 11.43 24.43 5.51
C THR A 255 10.81 23.25 6.23
N VAL A 256 10.05 22.45 5.49
CA VAL A 256 9.45 21.19 5.93
C VAL A 256 10.21 20.05 5.27
N HIS A 257 10.64 19.09 6.07
CA HIS A 257 11.23 17.86 5.58
C HIS A 257 10.35 16.68 5.99
N ILE A 258 10.19 15.73 5.08
CA ILE A 258 9.53 14.45 5.35
C ILE A 258 10.38 13.32 4.80
N GLY A 259 10.62 12.29 5.61
CA GLY A 259 11.35 11.10 5.20
C GLY A 259 11.22 9.97 6.21
N ASN A 260 11.92 8.88 5.92
CA ASN A 260 11.94 7.66 6.74
C ASN A 260 13.35 7.51 7.34
N LEU A 261 13.56 8.05 8.55
CA LEU A 261 14.83 7.95 9.28
C LEU A 261 14.85 6.74 10.22
#